data_AF-A0A5D4RCR9-F1
#
_entry.id   AF-A0A5D4RCR9-F1
#
_cell.length_a   1.000
_cell.length_b   1.000
_cell.length_c   1.000
_cell.angle_alpha   90.00
_cell.angle_beta   90.00
_cell.angle_gamma   90.00
#
_symmetry.space_group_name_H-M   'P 1'
#
loop_
_entity.id
_entity.type
_entity.pdbx_description
1 polymer ?
#
loop_
_entity_poly.entity_id
_entity_poly.type
_entity_poly.pdbx_seq_one_letter_code
_entity_poly.pdbx_strand_id
1 'polypeptide(L)'
;MKKIIFILAAIALLLVLFITVNFMKTANDTDQNDSIEQTQPESGPAEEAWDPDAAPEQVAKVEGATAAFPADQSSAEKEVMDTMHFMTHQKVIAEKKAGAVEMSKENVEKLFSILQSSDFERKERLLEIAAKWRGEEFTGIIEDHNYFWELEGGQVGKAYRVLKPSDEEKFIENNFRDS
;
A
#
# COMPACT_ATOMS: atom_id res chain seq x y z
N MET A 1 -3.74 45.70 -22.27
CA MET A 1 -3.58 46.19 -20.88
C MET A 1 -4.88 46.17 -20.08
N LYS A 2 -5.97 46.86 -20.46
CA LYS A 2 -7.25 46.85 -19.72
C LYS A 2 -7.82 45.44 -19.46
N LYS A 3 -7.81 44.54 -20.45
CA LYS A 3 -8.32 43.15 -20.30
C LYS A 3 -7.53 42.30 -19.29
N ILE A 4 -6.22 42.55 -19.15
CA ILE A 4 -5.35 41.80 -18.22
C ILE A 4 -5.59 42.28 -16.77
N ILE A 5 -5.88 43.56 -16.59
CA ILE A 5 -6.23 44.13 -15.28
C ILE A 5 -7.57 43.56 -14.76
N PHE A 6 -8.55 43.34 -15.66
CA PHE A 6 -9.82 42.70 -15.26
C PHE A 6 -9.67 41.23 -14.86
N ILE A 7 -8.78 40.48 -15.52
CA ILE A 7 -8.53 39.06 -15.19
C ILE A 7 -7.83 38.93 -13.83
N LEU A 8 -6.83 39.78 -13.54
CA LEU A 8 -6.13 39.78 -12.25
C LEU A 8 -7.06 40.20 -11.09
N ALA A 9 -7.96 41.17 -11.32
CA ALA A 9 -8.96 41.56 -10.32
C ALA A 9 -9.96 40.43 -10.00
N ALA A 10 -10.37 39.65 -11.02
CA ALA A 10 -11.27 38.51 -10.81
C ALA A 10 -10.59 37.36 -10.03
N ILE A 11 -9.31 37.08 -10.30
CA ILE A 11 -8.54 36.05 -9.58
C ILE A 11 -8.32 36.46 -8.12
N ALA A 12 -8.02 37.74 -7.86
CA ALA A 12 -7.86 38.24 -6.49
C ALA A 12 -9.17 38.12 -5.67
N LEU A 13 -10.31 38.39 -6.31
CA LEU A 13 -11.62 38.28 -5.66
C LEU A 13 -12.00 36.82 -5.35
N LEU A 14 -11.66 35.89 -6.24
CA LEU A 14 -11.84 34.44 -6.00
C LEU A 14 -10.94 33.91 -4.88
N LEU A 15 -9.71 34.40 -4.77
CA LEU A 15 -8.80 34.06 -3.68
C LEU A 15 -9.30 34.57 -2.33
N VAL A 16 -9.81 35.81 -2.27
CA VAL A 16 -10.41 36.35 -1.04
C VAL A 16 -11.65 35.55 -0.65
N LEU A 17 -12.52 35.20 -1.62
CA LEU A 17 -13.69 34.37 -1.37
C LEU A 17 -13.29 32.98 -0.80
N PHE A 18 -12.29 32.34 -1.40
CA PHE A 18 -11.79 31.04 -0.96
C PHE A 18 -11.22 31.09 0.47
N ILE A 19 -10.49 32.16 0.83
CA ILE A 19 -9.97 32.34 2.19
C ILE A 19 -11.11 32.55 3.18
N THR A 20 -12.12 33.38 2.85
CA THR A 20 -13.26 33.63 3.76
C THR A 20 -14.07 32.37 4.05
N VAL A 21 -14.30 31.50 3.04
CA VAL A 21 -15.03 30.24 3.22
C VAL A 21 -14.26 29.26 4.12
N ASN A 22 -12.94 29.14 3.95
CA ASN A 22 -12.12 28.27 4.80
C ASN A 22 -12.00 28.79 6.25
N PHE A 23 -11.94 30.10 6.44
CA PHE A 23 -11.90 30.71 7.77
C PHE A 23 -13.23 30.54 8.53
N MET A 24 -14.37 30.64 7.82
CA MET A 24 -15.71 30.42 8.40
C MET A 24 -15.96 28.96 8.77
N LYS A 25 -15.35 28.00 8.05
CA LYS A 25 -15.41 26.56 8.38
C LYS A 25 -14.61 26.21 9.63
N THR A 26 -13.51 26.91 9.91
CA THR A 26 -12.63 26.64 11.07
C THR A 26 -13.18 27.24 12.37
N ALA A 27 -13.96 28.32 12.30
CA ALA A 27 -14.52 28.99 13.48
C ALA A 27 -15.83 28.37 14.01
N ASN A 28 -16.35 27.33 13.35
CA ASN A 28 -17.63 26.70 13.73
C ASN A 28 -17.46 25.42 14.58
N ASP A 29 -16.22 25.02 14.88
CA ASP A 29 -15.92 23.93 15.81
C ASP A 29 -15.60 24.54 17.20
N THR A 30 -16.65 24.87 17.95
CA THR A 30 -16.55 25.13 19.39
C THR A 30 -17.74 24.47 20.10
N ASP A 31 -17.38 23.57 21.02
CA ASP A 31 -18.19 22.76 21.92
C ASP A 31 -19.58 23.28 22.33
N GLN A 32 -20.59 22.41 22.18
CA GLN A 32 -21.75 22.35 23.05
C GLN A 32 -22.04 20.87 23.38
N ASN A 33 -21.62 20.46 24.57
CA ASN A 33 -22.20 19.36 25.32
C ASN A 33 -23.55 19.84 25.88
N ASP A 34 -24.66 19.32 25.36
CA ASP A 34 -25.92 19.27 26.09
C ASP A 34 -26.72 18.02 25.66
N SER A 35 -27.32 17.40 26.66
CA SER A 35 -27.92 16.07 26.59
C SER A 35 -29.38 16.11 26.10
N ILE A 36 -29.82 15.03 25.42
CA ILE A 36 -31.14 14.34 25.45
C ILE A 36 -31.81 14.07 24.06
N GLU A 37 -32.18 12.80 23.89
CA GLU A 37 -33.14 12.11 23.00
C GLU A 37 -33.00 12.06 21.47
N GLN A 38 -32.50 10.90 21.03
CA GLN A 38 -33.03 9.99 20.00
C GLN A 38 -33.83 10.60 18.83
N THR A 39 -33.16 10.71 17.68
CA THR A 39 -33.78 10.52 16.36
C THR A 39 -32.75 9.85 15.42
N GLN A 40 -33.10 8.69 14.89
CA GLN A 40 -32.34 8.02 13.82
C GLN A 40 -32.29 8.91 12.57
N PRO A 41 -31.17 8.94 11.84
CA PRO A 41 -31.21 9.11 10.39
C PRO A 41 -30.94 7.77 9.69
N GLU A 42 -31.85 7.45 8.76
CA GLU A 42 -31.71 6.42 7.73
C GLU A 42 -30.44 6.61 6.89
N SER A 43 -29.69 5.51 6.76
CA SER A 43 -28.97 5.03 5.58
C SER A 43 -28.60 6.03 4.47
N GLY A 44 -27.38 6.58 4.55
CA GLY A 44 -26.51 6.72 3.37
C GLY A 44 -25.61 5.49 3.23
N PRO A 45 -24.93 5.25 2.08
CA PRO A 45 -24.01 4.13 1.96
C PRO A 45 -22.94 4.31 3.04
N ALA A 46 -22.88 3.37 3.98
CA ALA A 46 -21.78 3.32 4.92
C ALA A 46 -20.50 3.20 4.09
N GLU A 47 -19.61 4.19 4.20
CA GLU A 47 -18.19 3.91 4.01
C GLU A 47 -17.90 2.74 4.95
N GLU A 48 -17.63 1.57 4.38
CA GLU A 48 -17.37 0.36 5.15
C GLU A 48 -16.26 0.68 6.15
N ALA A 49 -16.62 0.69 7.43
CA ALA A 49 -15.67 0.89 8.50
C ALA A 49 -14.60 -0.21 8.37
N TRP A 50 -13.35 0.21 8.16
CA TRP A 50 -12.20 -0.67 8.07
C TRP A 50 -12.18 -1.66 9.25
N ASP A 51 -12.46 -2.93 8.95
CA ASP A 51 -12.46 -4.02 9.91
C ASP A 51 -11.04 -4.59 10.02
N PRO A 52 -10.32 -4.38 11.13
CA PRO A 52 -9.00 -4.96 11.33
C PRO A 52 -9.02 -6.50 11.45
N ASP A 53 -10.18 -7.17 11.47
CA ASP A 53 -10.34 -8.61 11.36
C ASP A 53 -10.89 -9.07 9.99
N ALA A 54 -10.86 -8.21 8.96
CA ALA A 54 -11.14 -8.56 7.55
C ALA A 54 -10.07 -9.49 6.91
N ALA A 55 -9.59 -10.48 7.66
CA ALA A 55 -8.78 -11.59 7.17
C ALA A 55 -9.32 -12.24 5.87
N PRO A 56 -10.65 -12.37 5.63
CA PRO A 56 -11.14 -13.03 4.42
C PRO A 56 -10.66 -12.39 3.12
N GLU A 57 -10.65 -11.05 3.03
CA GLU A 57 -10.18 -10.36 1.82
C GLU A 57 -8.66 -10.42 1.70
N GLN A 58 -7.95 -10.28 2.82
CA GLN A 58 -6.49 -10.22 2.86
C GLN A 58 -5.79 -11.55 2.56
N VAL A 59 -6.53 -12.66 2.68
CA VAL A 59 -6.09 -14.03 2.32
C VAL A 59 -6.73 -14.56 1.04
N ALA A 60 -7.63 -13.80 0.40
CA ALA A 60 -8.32 -14.23 -0.80
C ALA A 60 -7.35 -14.44 -1.98
N LYS A 61 -7.83 -15.12 -3.02
CA LYS A 61 -7.10 -15.28 -4.28
C LYS A 61 -6.93 -13.92 -4.95
N VAL A 62 -5.70 -13.59 -5.31
CA VAL A 62 -5.29 -12.35 -5.97
C VAL A 62 -5.08 -12.62 -7.46
N GLU A 63 -5.60 -11.72 -8.31
CA GLU A 63 -5.33 -11.80 -9.75
C GLU A 63 -3.83 -11.63 -10.03
N GLY A 64 -3.29 -12.47 -10.93
CA GLY A 64 -1.86 -12.47 -11.26
C GLY A 64 -0.95 -13.12 -10.22
N ALA A 65 -1.51 -13.84 -9.23
CA ALA A 65 -0.71 -14.64 -8.31
C ALA A 65 0.11 -15.72 -9.05
N THR A 66 1.41 -15.83 -8.73
CA THR A 66 2.30 -16.85 -9.29
C THR A 66 3.17 -17.49 -8.21
N ALA A 67 3.30 -18.82 -8.25
CA ALA A 67 4.17 -19.55 -7.34
C ALA A 67 5.66 -19.40 -7.71
N ALA A 68 5.98 -19.13 -8.97
CA ALA A 68 7.35 -19.00 -9.46
C ALA A 68 7.76 -17.53 -9.60
N PHE A 69 9.00 -17.22 -9.20
CA PHE A 69 9.61 -15.90 -9.38
C PHE A 69 9.76 -15.58 -10.89
N PRO A 70 9.04 -14.58 -11.43
CA PRO A 70 8.92 -14.35 -12.87
C PRO A 70 10.15 -13.73 -13.52
N ALA A 71 10.96 -12.97 -12.76
CA ALA A 71 12.15 -12.29 -13.28
C ALA A 71 13.39 -13.20 -13.39
N ASP A 72 14.38 -12.78 -14.17
CA ASP A 72 15.67 -13.43 -14.37
C ASP A 72 16.84 -12.42 -14.38
N GLN A 73 18.05 -12.87 -14.74
CA GLN A 73 19.25 -12.03 -14.74
C GLN A 73 19.23 -10.90 -15.79
N SER A 74 18.32 -10.95 -16.77
CA SER A 74 18.14 -9.92 -17.79
C SER A 74 17.05 -8.90 -17.44
N SER A 75 16.24 -9.20 -16.42
CA SER A 75 15.17 -8.31 -15.94
C SER A 75 15.72 -6.97 -15.44
N ALA A 76 14.95 -5.90 -15.68
CA ALA A 76 15.29 -4.57 -15.20
C ALA A 76 15.10 -4.47 -13.67
N GLU A 77 15.80 -3.54 -13.02
CA GLU A 77 15.68 -3.32 -11.56
C GLU A 77 14.22 -3.15 -11.13
N LYS A 78 13.43 -2.37 -11.88
CA LYS A 78 12.02 -2.15 -11.55
C LYS A 78 11.21 -3.44 -11.53
N GLU A 79 11.42 -4.35 -12.48
CA GLU A 79 10.71 -5.64 -12.52
C GLU A 79 11.04 -6.50 -11.30
N VAL A 80 12.31 -6.49 -10.87
CA VAL A 80 12.74 -7.19 -9.66
C VAL A 80 12.14 -6.54 -8.42
N MET A 81 12.10 -5.21 -8.33
CA MET A 81 11.46 -4.49 -7.22
C MET A 81 9.96 -4.75 -7.14
N ASP A 82 9.25 -4.71 -8.28
CA ASP A 82 7.81 -5.02 -8.35
C ASP A 82 7.56 -6.47 -7.88
N THR A 83 8.44 -7.40 -8.29
CA THR A 83 8.38 -8.80 -7.82
C THR A 83 8.62 -8.91 -6.31
N MET A 84 9.63 -8.20 -5.78
CA MET A 84 9.90 -8.15 -4.34
C MET A 84 8.70 -7.58 -3.57
N HIS A 85 8.06 -6.52 -4.08
CA HIS A 85 6.83 -5.97 -3.50
C HIS A 85 5.73 -7.02 -3.44
N PHE A 86 5.44 -7.72 -4.54
CA PHE A 86 4.43 -8.79 -4.58
C PHE A 86 4.73 -9.98 -3.66
N MET A 87 6.01 -10.26 -3.37
CA MET A 87 6.38 -11.26 -2.38
C MET A 87 5.93 -10.87 -0.97
N THR A 88 6.02 -9.57 -0.62
CA THR A 88 5.64 -9.11 0.73
C THR A 88 4.14 -9.24 1.03
N HIS A 89 3.28 -9.27 0.01
CA HIS A 89 1.82 -9.43 0.18
C HIS A 89 1.43 -10.71 0.94
N GLN A 90 2.25 -11.76 0.90
CA GLN A 90 2.06 -13.00 1.69
C GLN A 90 2.19 -12.76 3.20
N LYS A 91 2.94 -11.74 3.62
CA LYS A 91 3.35 -11.52 5.01
C LYS A 91 2.63 -10.36 5.69
N VAL A 92 2.00 -9.47 4.94
CA VAL A 92 1.43 -8.23 5.48
C VAL A 92 -0.08 -8.15 5.29
N ILE A 93 -0.66 -7.25 6.06
CA ILE A 93 -1.99 -6.71 5.84
C ILE A 93 -1.81 -5.28 5.36
N ALA A 94 -2.42 -5.00 4.21
CA ALA A 94 -2.34 -3.73 3.52
C ALA A 94 -3.73 -3.24 3.16
N GLU A 95 -3.86 -1.93 2.98
CA GLU A 95 -5.12 -1.30 2.52
C GLU A 95 -5.65 -1.97 1.24
N LYS A 96 -4.74 -2.38 0.35
CA LYS A 96 -5.04 -3.11 -0.88
C LYS A 96 -3.82 -3.91 -1.33
N LYS A 97 -4.04 -5.08 -1.94
CA LYS A 97 -3.01 -5.91 -2.57
C LYS A 97 -3.34 -6.11 -4.05
N ALA A 98 -2.35 -6.04 -4.92
CA ALA A 98 -2.47 -6.36 -6.34
C ALA A 98 -1.27 -7.18 -6.78
N GLY A 99 -1.50 -8.36 -7.38
CA GLY A 99 -0.45 -9.33 -7.66
C GLY A 99 0.05 -10.05 -6.40
N ALA A 100 0.63 -11.23 -6.59
CA ALA A 100 1.29 -11.98 -5.52
C ALA A 100 2.36 -12.89 -6.12
N VAL A 101 3.51 -12.96 -5.48
CA VAL A 101 4.57 -13.92 -5.82
C VAL A 101 4.90 -14.68 -4.57
N GLU A 102 4.95 -16.01 -4.63
CA GLU A 102 5.19 -16.78 -3.42
C GLU A 102 6.55 -16.42 -2.81
N MET A 103 6.58 -16.10 -1.51
CA MET A 103 7.82 -15.89 -0.76
C MET A 103 8.40 -17.23 -0.31
N SER A 104 8.60 -18.14 -1.27
CA SER A 104 9.19 -19.46 -1.03
C SER A 104 10.71 -19.34 -0.88
N LYS A 105 11.33 -20.31 -0.19
CA LYS A 105 12.79 -20.38 -0.08
C LYS A 105 13.47 -20.39 -1.45
N GLU A 106 12.91 -21.11 -2.42
CA GLU A 106 13.43 -21.16 -3.79
C GLU A 106 13.40 -19.78 -4.46
N ASN A 107 12.27 -19.06 -4.36
CA ASN A 107 12.13 -17.74 -4.94
C ASN A 107 13.06 -16.71 -4.28
N VAL A 108 13.24 -16.79 -2.95
CA VAL A 108 14.17 -15.91 -2.22
C VAL A 108 15.62 -16.19 -2.61
N GLU A 109 16.03 -17.45 -2.79
CA GLU A 109 17.38 -17.78 -3.29
C GLU A 109 17.58 -17.30 -4.74
N LYS A 110 16.58 -17.45 -5.61
CA LYS A 110 16.63 -16.95 -6.99
C LYS A 110 16.75 -15.42 -7.03
N LEU A 111 15.94 -14.71 -6.25
CA LEU A 111 16.03 -13.26 -6.06
C LEU A 111 17.43 -12.84 -5.62
N PHE A 112 17.97 -13.50 -4.58
CA PHE A 112 19.30 -13.20 -4.06
C PHE A 112 20.40 -13.39 -5.12
N SER A 113 20.27 -14.42 -5.95
CA SER A 113 21.18 -14.67 -7.08
C SER A 113 21.12 -13.56 -8.15
N ILE A 114 19.92 -13.16 -8.57
CA ILE A 114 19.70 -12.07 -9.54
C ILE A 114 20.31 -10.77 -9.04
N LEU A 115 20.03 -10.42 -7.77
CA LEU A 115 20.56 -9.20 -7.16
C LEU A 115 22.09 -9.23 -7.08
N GLN A 116 22.71 -10.35 -6.70
CA GLN A 116 24.18 -10.47 -6.64
C GLN A 116 24.85 -10.24 -8.00
N SER A 117 24.23 -10.70 -9.09
CA SER A 117 24.77 -10.56 -10.45
C SER A 117 24.43 -9.23 -11.14
N SER A 118 23.53 -8.44 -10.57
CA SER A 118 23.05 -7.19 -11.17
C SER A 118 24.03 -6.01 -11.00
N ASP A 119 23.83 -4.96 -11.78
CA ASP A 119 24.42 -3.62 -11.66
C ASP A 119 23.37 -2.56 -11.26
N PHE A 120 22.28 -3.00 -10.64
CA PHE A 120 21.16 -2.19 -10.17
C PHE A 120 21.59 -1.02 -9.29
N GLU A 121 20.95 0.14 -9.49
CA GLU A 121 21.21 1.36 -8.72
C GLU A 121 21.01 1.15 -7.21
N ARG A 122 20.01 0.35 -6.84
CA ARG A 122 19.60 0.07 -5.46
C ARG A 122 20.11 -1.28 -4.95
N LYS A 123 21.05 -1.91 -5.67
CA LYS A 123 21.54 -3.27 -5.38
C LYS A 123 21.84 -3.52 -3.90
N GLU A 124 22.56 -2.62 -3.23
CA GLU A 124 22.94 -2.78 -1.82
C GLU A 124 21.71 -2.88 -0.91
N ARG A 125 20.75 -1.98 -1.09
CA ARG A 125 19.51 -1.97 -0.31
C ARG A 125 18.64 -3.21 -0.60
N LEU A 126 18.54 -3.60 -1.87
CA LEU A 126 17.78 -4.79 -2.26
C LEU A 126 18.41 -6.07 -1.71
N LEU A 127 19.74 -6.17 -1.71
CA LEU A 127 20.46 -7.30 -1.11
C LEU A 127 20.31 -7.37 0.40
N GLU A 128 20.28 -6.23 1.10
CA GLU A 128 20.02 -6.17 2.54
C GLU A 128 18.64 -6.76 2.86
N ILE A 129 17.61 -6.34 2.11
CA ILE A 129 16.24 -6.86 2.26
C ILE A 129 16.19 -8.35 1.94
N ALA A 130 16.74 -8.78 0.80
CA ALA A 130 16.74 -10.18 0.39
C ALA A 130 17.53 -11.08 1.35
N ALA A 131 18.62 -10.58 1.96
CA ALA A 131 19.39 -11.32 2.95
C ALA A 131 18.57 -11.61 4.23
N LYS A 132 17.77 -10.65 4.70
CA LYS A 132 16.84 -10.86 5.82
C LYS A 132 15.83 -11.96 5.48
N TRP A 133 15.18 -11.85 4.32
CA TRP A 133 14.17 -12.84 3.89
C TRP A 133 14.79 -14.22 3.72
N ARG A 134 16.02 -14.31 3.21
CA ARG A 134 16.79 -15.56 3.06
C ARG A 134 17.11 -16.21 4.40
N GLY A 135 17.32 -15.40 5.44
CA GLY A 135 17.49 -15.84 6.82
C GLY A 135 16.18 -16.13 7.55
N GLU A 136 15.02 -16.06 6.88
CA GLU A 136 13.68 -16.16 7.49
C GLU A 136 13.40 -15.08 8.54
N GLU A 137 14.09 -13.94 8.44
CA GLU A 137 13.96 -12.78 9.35
C GLU A 137 12.94 -11.78 8.79
N PHE A 138 11.72 -11.78 9.34
CA PHE A 138 10.59 -10.96 8.85
C PHE A 138 10.14 -9.86 9.82
N THR A 139 10.90 -9.56 10.88
CA THR A 139 10.52 -8.56 11.89
C THR A 139 10.29 -7.15 11.29
N GLY A 140 10.90 -6.84 10.14
CA GLY A 140 10.74 -5.55 9.43
C GLY A 140 9.95 -5.64 8.13
N ILE A 141 9.06 -6.63 7.97
CA ILE A 141 8.40 -6.89 6.68
C ILE A 141 7.41 -5.80 6.25
N ILE A 142 6.85 -5.04 7.21
CA ILE A 142 5.98 -3.90 6.92
C ILE A 142 6.80 -2.76 6.29
N GLU A 143 7.98 -2.50 6.86
CA GLU A 143 8.92 -1.50 6.36
C GLU A 143 9.46 -1.90 4.99
N ASP A 144 9.76 -3.19 4.79
CA ASP A 144 10.21 -3.71 3.50
C ASP A 144 9.11 -3.56 2.43
N HIS A 145 7.85 -3.91 2.74
CA HIS A 145 6.71 -3.65 1.84
C HIS A 145 6.60 -2.15 1.53
N ASN A 146 6.56 -1.32 2.57
CA ASN A 146 6.31 0.11 2.43
C ASN A 146 7.47 0.84 1.71
N TYR A 147 8.69 0.32 1.78
CA TYR A 147 9.80 0.79 0.96
C TYR A 147 9.50 0.67 -0.54
N PHE A 148 8.98 -0.48 -1.01
CA PHE A 148 8.62 -0.65 -2.41
C PHE A 148 7.39 0.18 -2.79
N TRP A 149 6.38 0.20 -1.93
CA TRP A 149 5.17 1.01 -2.11
C TRP A 149 5.48 2.52 -2.26
N GLU A 150 6.42 3.05 -1.47
CA GLU A 150 6.88 4.44 -1.57
C GLU A 150 7.59 4.72 -2.91
N LEU A 151 8.39 3.77 -3.40
CA LEU A 151 9.06 3.88 -4.71
C LEU A 151 8.08 3.85 -5.88
N GLU A 152 6.92 3.21 -5.73
CA GLU A 152 5.83 3.19 -6.71
C GLU A 152 4.94 4.44 -6.68
N GLY A 153 5.21 5.41 -5.79
CA GLY A 153 4.47 6.67 -5.69
C GLY A 153 3.32 6.67 -4.67
N GLY A 154 3.20 5.62 -3.86
CA GLY A 154 2.50 5.53 -2.57
C GLY A 154 1.20 6.33 -2.40
N GLN A 155 0.09 5.82 -2.94
CA GLN A 155 -1.25 6.42 -2.74
C GLN A 155 -2.22 5.52 -1.99
N VAL A 156 -2.39 4.28 -2.46
CA VAL A 156 -3.28 3.25 -1.90
C VAL A 156 -2.46 1.98 -1.76
N GLY A 157 -2.71 1.19 -0.71
CA GLY A 157 -2.08 -0.12 -0.55
C GLY A 157 -0.97 -0.17 0.49
N LYS A 158 -0.86 0.83 1.37
CA LYS A 158 0.16 0.82 2.43
C LYS A 158 -0.07 -0.34 3.40
N ALA A 159 1.01 -1.04 3.78
CA ALA A 159 0.96 -2.07 4.81
C ALA A 159 0.96 -1.44 6.20
N TYR A 160 0.15 -2.00 7.11
CA TYR A 160 -0.02 -1.47 8.47
C TYR A 160 0.08 -2.55 9.55
N ARG A 161 0.08 -3.85 9.20
CA ARG A 161 0.20 -4.95 10.15
C ARG A 161 0.81 -6.19 9.50
N VAL A 162 1.45 -7.03 10.31
CA VAL A 162 1.90 -8.37 9.89
C VAL A 162 0.70 -9.33 9.87
N LEU A 163 0.62 -10.17 8.84
CA LEU A 163 -0.39 -11.22 8.72
C LEU A 163 -0.16 -12.30 9.80
N LYS A 164 -1.22 -12.83 10.40
CA LYS A 164 -1.09 -13.92 11.38
C LYS A 164 -0.61 -15.19 10.66
N PRO A 165 0.17 -16.08 11.30
CA PRO A 165 0.66 -17.31 10.64
C PRO A 165 -0.44 -18.17 10.00
N SER A 166 -1.59 -18.34 10.66
CA SER A 166 -2.73 -19.09 10.12
C SER A 166 -3.38 -18.43 8.90
N ASP A 167 -3.28 -17.10 8.80
CA ASP A 167 -3.82 -16.35 7.67
C ASP A 167 -2.80 -16.30 6.52
N GLU A 168 -1.50 -16.29 6.82
CA GLU A 168 -0.45 -16.52 5.81
C GLU A 168 -0.61 -17.90 5.16
N GLU A 169 -0.84 -18.95 5.95
CA GLU A 169 -1.06 -20.30 5.42
C GLU A 169 -2.25 -20.33 4.45
N LYS A 170 -3.39 -19.73 4.82
CA LYS A 170 -4.54 -19.58 3.93
C LYS A 170 -4.23 -18.75 2.69
N PHE A 171 -3.45 -17.67 2.82
CA PHE A 171 -3.04 -16.87 1.67
C PHE A 171 -2.24 -17.74 0.69
N ILE A 172 -1.30 -18.56 1.20
CA ILE A 172 -0.50 -19.47 0.37
C ILE A 172 -1.38 -20.51 -0.31
N GLU A 173 -2.32 -21.12 0.41
CA GLU A 173 -3.27 -22.09 -0.14
C GLU A 173 -4.06 -21.50 -1.31
N ASN A 174 -4.77 -20.39 -1.06
CA ASN A 174 -5.66 -19.74 -2.01
C ASN A 174 -4.96 -19.19 -3.27
N ASN A 175 -3.67 -18.84 -3.16
CA ASN A 175 -2.93 -18.16 -4.23
C ASN A 175 -1.94 -19.07 -4.98
N PHE A 176 -1.41 -20.11 -4.34
CA PHE A 176 -0.29 -20.88 -4.88
C PHE A 176 -0.46 -22.40 -4.82
N ARG A 177 -1.54 -22.93 -4.23
CA ARG A 177 -1.78 -24.38 -4.10
C ARG A 177 -3.09 -24.83 -4.75
N ASP A 178 -4.09 -23.96 -4.78
CA ASP A 178 -5.35 -24.20 -5.49
C ASP A 178 -5.16 -24.04 -7.00
N SER A 179 -4.85 -25.17 -7.67
CA SER A 179 -4.76 -25.32 -9.13
C SER A 179 -6.04 -25.91 -9.72
#